data_AF-A0A378YJR6-F1
#
_entry.id   AF-A0A378YJR6-F1
#
_cell.length_a   1.000
_cell.length_b   1.000
_cell.length_c   1.000
_cell.angle_alpha   90.00
_cell.angle_beta   90.00
_cell.angle_gamma   90.00
#
_symmetry.space_group_name_H-M   'P 1'
#
loop_
_entity.id
_entity.type
_entity.pdbx_description
1 polymer ?
#
loop_
_entity_poly.entity_id
_entity_poly.type
_entity_poly.pdbx_seq_one_letter_code
_entity_poly.pdbx_strand_id
1 'polypeptide(L)'
;MEPSDVIVVGASAGGVEALREFVRGIPEDATAAVLVVLHMPPRGVSALPAILRRAAGLPVEAARSGSRLCGGRIYTAVPDHHLLVLDGRIVLSHGPTENGHRPGVDALFRSAALAWGPRTAGVVMSGSLDDGTAGLSMIKARGGLAAVQDPKEALYRSMPESAMAQVRVDLALPAAELGAAVMRLLRVRPHRPEPPPPAELDRLELDMDAGRHVVHDRIATSAEPSGLTCPDCSGPLFTMAGGVRYRCLVGHAWTAEALLVEQSVEVEKALWTAVRALDEKERLADRMAADAEHRGDDLIAHRFADQRGEHAHAAEVLRKLLVERRAERSER
;
A
#
# COMPACT_ATOMS: atom_id res chain seq x y z
N MET A 1 -15.12 11.33 -24.72
CA MET A 1 -15.54 12.59 -24.10
C MET A 1 -14.74 12.74 -22.82
N GLU A 2 -14.29 13.96 -22.50
CA GLU A 2 -13.60 14.25 -21.23
C GLU A 2 -14.59 14.03 -20.06
N PRO A 3 -14.16 13.41 -18.94
CA PRO A 3 -15.06 13.16 -17.82
C PRO A 3 -15.45 14.44 -17.09
N SER A 4 -16.67 14.50 -16.57
CA SER A 4 -17.12 15.59 -15.69
C SER A 4 -16.46 15.52 -14.30
N ASP A 5 -16.21 14.29 -13.84
CA ASP A 5 -15.75 13.95 -12.51
C ASP A 5 -14.86 12.71 -12.56
N VAL A 6 -14.02 12.56 -11.54
CA VAL A 6 -13.15 11.38 -11.37
C VAL A 6 -13.48 10.70 -10.06
N ILE A 7 -13.72 9.39 -10.13
CA ILE A 7 -13.90 8.54 -8.97
C ILE A 7 -12.70 7.62 -8.88
N VAL A 8 -12.01 7.65 -7.76
CA VAL A 8 -10.90 6.76 -7.46
C VAL A 8 -11.32 5.80 -6.35
N VAL A 9 -11.07 4.51 -6.56
CA VAL A 9 -11.52 3.44 -5.67
C VAL A 9 -10.31 2.61 -5.26
N GLY A 10 -10.17 2.38 -3.96
CA GLY A 10 -9.10 1.60 -3.36
C GLY A 10 -9.64 0.42 -2.58
N ALA A 11 -9.06 -0.76 -2.80
CA ALA A 11 -9.41 -1.97 -2.07
C ALA A 11 -8.18 -2.87 -1.89
N SER A 12 -8.26 -3.82 -0.96
CA SER A 12 -7.19 -4.80 -0.71
C SER A 12 -7.81 -6.17 -0.41
N ALA A 13 -7.49 -6.78 0.74
CA ALA A 13 -8.07 -8.04 1.20
C ALA A 13 -9.61 -7.99 1.19
N GLY A 14 -10.24 -8.98 0.53
CA GLY A 14 -11.70 -9.02 0.35
C GLY A 14 -12.28 -7.96 -0.60
N GLY A 15 -11.42 -7.21 -1.30
CA GLY A 15 -11.83 -6.10 -2.14
C GLY A 15 -12.50 -6.50 -3.45
N VAL A 16 -12.29 -7.71 -3.96
CA VAL A 16 -12.80 -8.12 -5.28
C VAL A 16 -14.33 -8.16 -5.30
N GLU A 17 -14.94 -8.77 -4.29
CA GLU A 17 -16.40 -8.85 -4.13
C GLU A 17 -16.99 -7.46 -3.94
N ALA A 18 -16.39 -6.65 -3.06
CA ALA A 18 -16.80 -5.28 -2.82
C ALA A 18 -16.78 -4.44 -4.10
N LEU A 19 -15.69 -4.53 -4.88
CA LEU A 19 -15.55 -3.83 -6.16
C LEU A 19 -16.60 -4.30 -7.18
N ARG A 20 -16.93 -5.60 -7.24
CA ARG A 20 -17.97 -6.13 -8.13
C ARG A 20 -19.35 -5.58 -7.80
N GLU A 21 -19.69 -5.43 -6.52
CA GLU A 21 -20.94 -4.81 -6.09
C GLU A 21 -20.95 -3.31 -6.40
N PHE A 22 -19.85 -2.61 -6.11
CA PHE A 22 -19.69 -1.18 -6.39
C PHE A 22 -19.91 -0.86 -7.87
N VAL A 23 -19.21 -1.56 -8.78
CA VAL A 23 -19.32 -1.27 -10.22
C VAL A 23 -20.67 -1.66 -10.82
N ARG A 24 -21.39 -2.60 -10.20
CA ARG A 24 -22.75 -2.98 -10.61
C ARG A 24 -23.75 -1.87 -10.30
N GLY A 25 -23.55 -1.15 -9.20
CA GLY A 25 -24.39 -0.01 -8.82
C GLY A 25 -24.16 1.24 -9.66
N ILE A 26 -23.17 1.27 -10.56
CA ILE A 26 -22.87 2.45 -11.38
C ILE A 26 -23.88 2.55 -12.55
N PRO A 27 -24.58 3.70 -12.72
CA PRO A 27 -25.46 3.91 -13.87
C PRO A 27 -24.73 3.83 -15.21
N GLU A 28 -25.38 3.24 -16.22
CA GLU A 28 -24.82 3.11 -17.58
C GLU A 28 -24.62 4.46 -18.29
N ASP A 29 -25.37 5.50 -17.88
CA ASP A 29 -25.27 6.86 -18.41
C ASP A 29 -24.19 7.71 -17.68
N ALA A 30 -23.39 7.10 -16.80
CA ALA A 30 -22.41 7.83 -16.01
C ALA A 30 -21.33 8.48 -16.90
N THR A 31 -21.11 9.78 -16.68
CA THR A 31 -20.10 10.57 -17.41
C THR A 31 -18.77 10.67 -16.68
N ALA A 32 -18.70 10.17 -15.44
CA ALA A 32 -17.46 10.17 -14.66
C ALA A 32 -16.49 9.09 -15.18
N ALA A 33 -15.20 9.31 -14.98
CA ALA A 33 -14.18 8.27 -15.13
C ALA A 33 -13.94 7.61 -13.78
N VAL A 34 -13.86 6.28 -13.77
CA VAL A 34 -13.60 5.50 -12.54
C VAL A 34 -12.25 4.84 -12.64
N LEU A 35 -11.38 5.02 -11.65
CA LEU A 35 -10.09 4.36 -11.56
C LEU A 35 -10.06 3.48 -10.32
N VAL A 36 -9.63 2.24 -10.47
CA VAL A 36 -9.67 1.22 -9.44
C VAL A 36 -8.28 0.69 -9.15
N VAL A 37 -7.83 0.84 -7.92
CA VAL A 37 -6.65 0.15 -7.37
C VAL A 37 -7.13 -0.98 -6.46
N LEU A 38 -6.61 -2.17 -6.74
CA LEU A 38 -6.67 -3.32 -5.85
C LEU A 38 -5.22 -3.72 -5.56
N HIS A 39 -4.86 -3.91 -4.29
CA HIS A 39 -3.54 -4.46 -3.96
C HIS A 39 -3.37 -5.83 -4.61
N MET A 40 -2.24 -6.03 -5.29
CA MET A 40 -1.95 -7.26 -6.01
C MET A 40 -0.44 -7.52 -6.06
N PRO A 41 -0.01 -8.79 -6.20
CA PRO A 41 1.40 -9.11 -6.37
C PRO A 41 2.01 -8.41 -7.61
N PRO A 42 3.31 -8.06 -7.59
CA PRO A 42 3.95 -7.33 -8.69
C PRO A 42 4.12 -8.18 -9.96
N ARG A 43 4.01 -9.51 -9.85
CA ARG A 43 4.16 -10.45 -10.97
C ARG A 43 2.84 -11.10 -11.31
N GLY A 44 2.59 -11.25 -12.61
CA GLY A 44 1.42 -11.96 -13.15
C GLY A 44 0.51 -11.04 -13.96
N VAL A 45 -0.63 -11.59 -14.37
CA VAL A 45 -1.68 -10.86 -15.09
C VAL A 45 -2.85 -10.63 -14.14
N SER A 46 -3.30 -9.38 -14.03
CA SER A 46 -4.48 -9.08 -13.23
C SER A 46 -5.75 -9.56 -13.93
N ALA A 47 -6.51 -10.43 -13.27
CA ALA A 47 -7.84 -10.84 -13.73
C ALA A 47 -8.92 -9.79 -13.43
N LEU A 48 -8.60 -8.75 -12.63
CA LEU A 48 -9.54 -7.76 -12.15
C LEU A 48 -10.36 -7.09 -13.27
N PRO A 49 -9.77 -6.59 -14.38
CA PRO A 49 -10.57 -5.98 -15.44
C PRO A 49 -11.57 -6.95 -16.06
N ALA A 50 -11.25 -8.24 -16.21
CA ALA A 50 -12.19 -9.24 -16.71
C ALA A 50 -13.31 -9.56 -15.70
N ILE A 51 -12.98 -9.58 -14.40
CA ILE A 51 -13.94 -9.79 -13.31
C ILE A 51 -14.95 -8.64 -13.26
N LEU A 52 -14.47 -7.40 -13.24
CA LEU A 52 -15.33 -6.21 -13.14
C LEU A 52 -16.16 -6.00 -14.41
N ARG A 53 -15.62 -6.33 -15.60
CA ARG A 53 -16.37 -6.26 -16.87
C ARG A 53 -17.64 -7.12 -16.88
N ARG A 54 -17.66 -8.24 -16.14
CA ARG A 54 -18.85 -9.10 -16.03
C ARG A 54 -19.93 -8.53 -15.12
N ALA A 55 -19.58 -7.56 -14.26
CA ALA A 55 -20.48 -6.99 -13.28
C ALA A 55 -20.91 -5.55 -13.61
N ALA A 56 -20.07 -4.80 -14.33
CA ALA A 56 -20.30 -3.39 -14.64
C ALA A 56 -21.16 -3.21 -15.91
N GLY A 57 -22.04 -2.19 -15.89
CA GLY A 57 -22.70 -1.69 -17.10
C GLY A 57 -21.78 -0.83 -17.99
N LEU A 58 -20.69 -0.30 -17.44
CA LEU A 58 -19.71 0.50 -18.16
C LEU A 58 -18.54 -0.34 -18.73
N PRO A 59 -17.91 0.09 -19.83
CA PRO A 59 -16.66 -0.51 -20.31
C PRO A 59 -15.56 -0.54 -19.25
N VAL A 60 -14.96 -1.71 -19.04
CA VAL A 60 -13.84 -1.92 -18.11
C VAL A 60 -12.58 -2.37 -18.84
N GLU A 61 -11.49 -1.64 -18.63
CA GLU A 61 -10.18 -1.94 -19.21
C GLU A 61 -9.04 -1.78 -18.20
N ALA A 62 -7.94 -2.51 -18.45
CA ALA A 62 -6.70 -2.24 -17.75
C ALA A 62 -6.16 -0.87 -18.18
N ALA A 63 -5.69 -0.09 -17.21
CA ALA A 63 -5.09 1.21 -17.48
C ALA A 63 -3.90 1.07 -18.45
N ARG A 64 -3.74 2.07 -19.32
CA ARG A 64 -2.64 2.18 -20.28
C ARG A 64 -2.01 3.55 -20.16
N SER A 65 -0.71 3.61 -19.87
CA SER A 65 0.02 4.87 -19.70
C SER A 65 -0.10 5.76 -20.95
N GLY A 66 -0.25 7.07 -20.73
CA GLY A 66 -0.39 8.10 -21.78
C GLY A 66 -1.81 8.25 -22.35
N SER A 67 -2.71 7.31 -22.06
CA SER A 67 -4.10 7.35 -22.54
C SER A 67 -4.85 8.53 -21.95
N ARG A 68 -5.71 9.16 -22.76
CA ARG A 68 -6.62 10.20 -22.27
C ARG A 68 -7.64 9.58 -21.33
N LEU A 69 -7.89 10.24 -20.20
CA LEU A 69 -8.95 9.86 -19.31
C LEU A 69 -10.30 10.18 -19.99
N CYS A 70 -11.13 9.16 -20.17
CA CYS A 70 -12.45 9.30 -20.79
C CYS A 70 -13.55 8.96 -19.79
N GLY A 71 -14.62 9.77 -19.79
CA GLY A 71 -15.83 9.51 -19.01
C GLY A 71 -16.60 8.28 -19.47
N GLY A 72 -17.40 7.71 -18.56
CA GLY A 72 -18.19 6.50 -18.80
C GLY A 72 -17.33 5.25 -18.95
N ARG A 73 -16.18 5.21 -18.26
CA ARG A 73 -15.23 4.09 -18.31
C ARG A 73 -14.65 3.79 -16.95
N ILE A 74 -14.30 2.52 -16.75
CA ILE A 74 -13.62 2.01 -15.56
C ILE A 74 -12.22 1.54 -15.96
N TYR A 75 -11.19 2.08 -15.31
CA TYR A 75 -9.80 1.74 -15.53
C TYR A 75 -9.25 1.02 -14.30
N THR A 76 -8.70 -0.18 -14.46
CA THR A 76 -8.07 -0.90 -13.36
C THR A 76 -6.56 -0.71 -13.37
N ALA A 77 -5.96 -0.60 -12.19
CA ALA A 77 -4.52 -0.65 -12.04
C ALA A 77 -3.93 -1.96 -12.56
N VAL A 78 -2.63 -1.94 -12.86
CA VAL A 78 -1.88 -3.10 -13.35
C VAL A 78 -0.79 -3.47 -12.35
N PRO A 79 -0.35 -4.74 -12.32
CA PRO A 79 0.73 -5.17 -11.43
C PRO A 79 1.99 -4.31 -11.57
N ASP A 80 2.64 -4.02 -10.44
CA ASP A 80 3.93 -3.35 -10.36
C ASP A 80 3.99 -1.93 -10.94
N HIS A 81 2.84 -1.27 -11.09
CA HIS A 81 2.78 0.15 -11.44
C HIS A 81 1.79 0.90 -10.55
N HIS A 82 2.16 2.10 -10.10
CA HIS A 82 1.17 3.05 -9.59
C HIS A 82 0.27 3.52 -10.73
N LEU A 83 -1.04 3.52 -10.49
CA LEU A 83 -2.02 4.13 -11.37
C LEU A 83 -2.23 5.58 -10.94
N LEU A 84 -1.84 6.53 -11.77
CA LEU A 84 -1.91 7.96 -11.48
C LEU A 84 -2.76 8.69 -12.53
N VAL A 85 -3.29 9.85 -12.14
CA VAL A 85 -3.96 10.79 -13.05
C VAL A 85 -3.19 12.10 -13.07
N LEU A 86 -2.61 12.44 -14.21
CA LEU A 86 -1.82 13.66 -14.42
C LEU A 86 -2.29 14.34 -15.71
N ASP A 87 -2.58 15.64 -15.67
CA ASP A 87 -2.96 16.45 -16.83
C ASP A 87 -4.05 15.82 -17.72
N GLY A 88 -5.08 15.24 -17.09
CA GLY A 88 -6.20 14.56 -17.77
C GLY A 88 -5.82 13.24 -18.45
N ARG A 89 -4.66 12.66 -18.11
CA ARG A 89 -4.16 11.39 -18.65
C ARG A 89 -3.91 10.37 -17.56
N ILE A 90 -3.99 9.12 -17.96
CA ILE A 90 -3.57 7.97 -17.17
C ILE A 90 -2.06 7.87 -17.26
N VAL A 91 -1.39 7.82 -16.11
CA VAL A 91 0.05 7.59 -16.01
C VAL A 91 0.28 6.32 -15.20
N LEU A 92 1.00 5.37 -15.79
CA LEU A 92 1.51 4.20 -15.07
C LEU A 92 2.96 4.46 -14.71
N SER A 93 3.27 4.39 -13.42
CA SER A 93 4.58 4.75 -12.88
C SER A 93 5.21 3.57 -12.13
N HIS A 94 6.51 3.39 -12.33
CA HIS A 94 7.36 2.53 -11.50
C HIS A 94 8.03 3.29 -10.35
N GLY A 95 7.41 4.40 -9.91
CA GLY A 95 7.82 5.13 -8.72
C GLY A 95 7.90 4.21 -7.49
N PRO A 96 8.59 4.65 -6.43
CA PRO A 96 8.79 3.86 -5.22
C PRO A 96 7.46 3.40 -4.62
N THR A 97 7.43 2.20 -4.04
CA THR A 97 6.28 1.63 -3.32
C THR A 97 5.74 2.57 -2.23
N GLU A 98 4.43 2.50 -2.01
CA GLU A 98 3.74 3.16 -0.90
C GLU A 98 3.06 2.08 -0.05
N ASN A 99 3.34 2.06 1.24
CA ASN A 99 2.92 1.02 2.19
C ASN A 99 3.32 -0.39 1.74
N GLY A 100 4.47 -0.54 1.07
CA GLY A 100 4.92 -1.80 0.47
C GLY A 100 4.18 -2.22 -0.80
N HIS A 101 3.26 -1.39 -1.32
CA HIS A 101 2.41 -1.73 -2.45
C HIS A 101 2.69 -0.88 -3.69
N ARG A 102 2.62 -1.53 -4.84
CA ARG A 102 2.59 -0.91 -6.17
C ARG A 102 1.72 -1.79 -7.09
N PRO A 103 0.45 -1.44 -7.32
CA PRO A 103 -0.18 -0.13 -7.08
C PRO A 103 -0.53 0.16 -5.61
N GLY A 104 -0.20 1.37 -5.13
CA GLY A 104 -0.69 1.95 -3.87
C GLY A 104 -1.96 2.79 -4.08
N VAL A 105 -2.89 2.74 -3.13
CA VAL A 105 -4.18 3.47 -3.17
C VAL A 105 -3.95 4.96 -2.95
N ASP A 106 -3.15 5.31 -1.95
CA ASP A 106 -2.83 6.70 -1.61
C ASP A 106 -2.23 7.45 -2.81
N ALA A 107 -1.33 6.85 -3.57
CA ALA A 107 -0.76 7.42 -4.80
C ALA A 107 -1.83 7.79 -5.85
N LEU A 108 -2.79 6.89 -6.12
CA LEU A 108 -3.91 7.19 -7.03
C LEU A 108 -4.74 8.35 -6.48
N PHE A 109 -5.10 8.29 -5.20
CA PHE A 109 -5.99 9.27 -4.58
C PHE A 109 -5.34 10.66 -4.53
N ARG A 110 -4.05 10.74 -4.18
CA ARG A 110 -3.24 11.95 -4.20
C ARG A 110 -3.19 12.57 -5.59
N SER A 111 -2.86 11.79 -6.61
CA SER A 111 -2.79 12.29 -7.99
C SER A 111 -4.14 12.83 -8.48
N ALA A 112 -5.24 12.12 -8.22
CA ALA A 112 -6.57 12.57 -8.58
C ALA A 112 -6.99 13.83 -7.81
N ALA A 113 -6.74 13.90 -6.51
CA ALA A 113 -7.05 15.07 -5.69
C ALA A 113 -6.33 16.33 -6.18
N LEU A 114 -5.06 16.19 -6.59
CA LEU A 114 -4.26 17.30 -7.10
C LEU A 114 -4.67 17.72 -8.51
N ALA A 115 -5.03 16.77 -9.38
CA ALA A 115 -5.42 17.04 -10.77
C ALA A 115 -6.89 17.48 -10.95
N TRP A 116 -7.81 16.96 -10.14
CA TRP A 116 -9.26 17.15 -10.31
C TRP A 116 -9.93 17.88 -9.15
N GLY A 117 -9.24 18.05 -8.02
CA GLY A 117 -9.69 18.87 -6.90
C GLY A 117 -11.10 18.49 -6.44
N PRO A 118 -12.04 19.45 -6.36
CA PRO A 118 -13.42 19.20 -5.93
C PRO A 118 -14.23 18.25 -6.83
N ARG A 119 -13.74 17.94 -8.04
CA ARG A 119 -14.36 17.00 -8.98
C ARG A 119 -13.93 15.55 -8.73
N THR A 120 -13.24 15.30 -7.62
CA THR A 120 -12.75 13.98 -7.23
C THR A 120 -13.64 13.38 -6.14
N ALA A 121 -14.00 12.11 -6.28
CA ALA A 121 -14.47 11.29 -5.18
C ALA A 121 -13.50 10.15 -4.91
N GLY A 122 -13.13 9.95 -3.64
CA GLY A 122 -12.39 8.78 -3.18
C GLY A 122 -13.30 7.79 -2.50
N VAL A 123 -13.12 6.51 -2.79
CA VAL A 123 -13.88 5.40 -2.21
C VAL A 123 -12.92 4.36 -1.63
N VAL A 124 -12.87 4.22 -0.32
CA VAL A 124 -12.09 3.17 0.36
C VAL A 124 -12.98 1.98 0.67
N MET A 125 -12.58 0.79 0.22
CA MET A 125 -13.35 -0.44 0.39
C MET A 125 -12.59 -1.45 1.28
N SER A 126 -13.16 -2.64 1.45
CA SER A 126 -12.57 -3.75 2.20
C SER A 126 -11.06 -3.90 1.96
N GLY A 127 -10.32 -4.02 3.06
CA GLY A 127 -8.89 -4.22 3.06
C GLY A 127 -8.25 -4.12 4.44
N SER A 128 -6.99 -4.54 4.52
CA SER A 128 -6.19 -4.54 5.75
C SER A 128 -5.37 -3.26 5.87
N LEU A 129 -5.04 -2.87 7.11
CA LEU A 129 -4.28 -1.66 7.43
C LEU A 129 -4.99 -0.38 6.95
N ASP A 130 -4.26 0.61 6.46
CA ASP A 130 -4.71 1.99 6.35
C ASP A 130 -4.39 2.69 5.01
N ASP A 131 -3.94 1.96 3.99
CA ASP A 131 -3.71 2.53 2.64
C ASP A 131 -5.03 3.08 2.06
N GLY A 132 -4.98 4.29 1.53
CA GLY A 132 -6.13 5.06 1.05
C GLY A 132 -6.61 6.11 2.04
N THR A 133 -6.29 6.02 3.33
CA THR A 133 -6.70 7.02 4.33
C THR A 133 -6.05 8.38 4.08
N ALA A 134 -4.75 8.40 3.78
CA ALA A 134 -4.02 9.65 3.54
C ALA A 134 -4.46 10.31 2.23
N GLY A 135 -4.65 9.52 1.19
CA GLY A 135 -5.18 9.94 -0.10
C GLY A 135 -6.61 10.44 0.02
N LEU A 136 -7.45 9.81 0.84
CA LEU A 136 -8.82 10.26 1.07
C LEU A 136 -8.86 11.57 1.85
N SER A 137 -7.96 11.75 2.83
CA SER A 137 -7.74 13.02 3.52
C SER A 137 -7.33 14.11 2.54
N MET A 138 -6.41 13.82 1.60
CA MET A 138 -6.04 14.74 0.53
C MET A 138 -7.25 15.10 -0.34
N ILE A 139 -8.05 14.12 -0.77
CA ILE A 139 -9.28 14.38 -1.53
C ILE A 139 -10.19 15.36 -0.78
N LYS A 140 -10.38 15.19 0.53
CA LYS A 140 -11.16 16.13 1.35
C LYS A 140 -10.52 17.51 1.46
N ALA A 141 -9.21 17.59 1.69
CA ALA A 141 -8.47 18.85 1.75
C ALA A 141 -8.55 19.63 0.42
N ARG A 142 -8.70 18.91 -0.71
CA ARG A 142 -8.89 19.45 -2.05
C ARG A 142 -10.37 19.71 -2.43
N GLY A 143 -11.30 19.60 -1.47
CA GLY A 143 -12.73 19.89 -1.66
C GLY A 143 -13.55 18.74 -2.28
N GLY A 144 -12.96 17.56 -2.43
CA GLY A 144 -13.61 16.38 -3.00
C GLY A 144 -14.57 15.67 -2.04
N LEU A 145 -15.07 14.53 -2.51
CA LEU A 145 -15.96 13.63 -1.77
C LEU A 145 -15.17 12.45 -1.21
N ALA A 146 -15.40 12.11 0.06
CA ALA A 146 -14.89 10.88 0.65
C ALA A 146 -16.03 9.91 0.92
N ALA A 147 -15.87 8.67 0.47
CA ALA A 147 -16.78 7.58 0.76
C ALA A 147 -16.01 6.35 1.22
N VAL A 148 -16.66 5.51 2.02
CA VAL A 148 -16.13 4.24 2.48
C VAL A 148 -17.19 3.16 2.38
N GLN A 149 -16.78 1.91 2.17
CA GLN A 149 -17.64 0.76 2.40
C GLN A 149 -18.03 0.70 3.87
N ASP A 150 -19.29 0.40 4.19
CA ASP A 150 -19.73 0.17 5.57
C ASP A 150 -18.84 -0.92 6.22
N PRO A 151 -18.09 -0.59 7.29
CA PRO A 151 -17.20 -1.55 7.95
C PRO A 151 -17.91 -2.83 8.45
N LYS A 152 -19.24 -2.76 8.67
CA LYS A 152 -20.03 -3.90 9.16
C LYS A 152 -20.19 -5.03 8.14
N GLU A 153 -20.08 -4.74 6.85
CA GLU A 153 -20.14 -5.74 5.76
C GLU A 153 -18.81 -5.95 5.04
N ALA A 154 -17.81 -5.12 5.32
CA ALA A 154 -16.47 -5.30 4.76
C ALA A 154 -15.87 -6.61 5.27
N LEU A 155 -15.38 -7.45 4.35
CA LEU A 155 -14.71 -8.71 4.72
C LEU A 155 -13.47 -8.44 5.57
N TYR A 156 -12.76 -7.34 5.26
CA TYR A 156 -11.68 -6.78 6.05
C TYR A 156 -11.98 -5.31 6.31
N ARG A 157 -12.26 -4.99 7.58
CA ARG A 157 -12.79 -3.68 7.99
C ARG A 157 -11.74 -2.60 8.28
N SER A 158 -10.46 -2.96 8.38
CA SER A 158 -9.39 -2.05 8.81
C SER A 158 -9.26 -0.80 7.93
N MET A 159 -9.22 -0.95 6.61
CA MET A 159 -9.09 0.19 5.68
C MET A 159 -10.26 1.18 5.81
N PRO A 160 -11.54 0.73 5.73
CA PRO A 160 -12.68 1.61 5.98
C PRO A 160 -12.70 2.25 7.37
N GLU A 161 -12.38 1.50 8.43
CA GLU A 161 -12.33 2.02 9.81
C GLU A 161 -11.25 3.09 9.99
N SER A 162 -10.05 2.86 9.43
CA SER A 162 -8.95 3.83 9.45
C SER A 162 -9.37 5.12 8.75
N ALA A 163 -9.99 5.02 7.57
CA ALA A 163 -10.49 6.18 6.84
C ALA A 163 -11.56 6.95 7.63
N MET A 164 -12.51 6.26 8.27
CA MET A 164 -13.54 6.90 9.11
C MET A 164 -12.98 7.57 10.37
N ALA A 165 -11.91 7.03 10.94
CA ALA A 165 -11.29 7.59 12.13
C ALA A 165 -10.56 8.91 11.86
N GLN A 166 -9.99 9.06 10.66
CA GLN A 166 -9.08 10.17 10.34
C GLN A 166 -9.67 11.19 9.36
N VAL A 167 -10.70 10.80 8.59
CA VAL A 167 -11.27 11.62 7.53
C VAL A 167 -12.75 11.85 7.79
N ARG A 168 -13.21 13.09 7.56
CA ARG A 168 -14.65 13.38 7.54
C ARG A 168 -15.28 12.77 6.28
N VAL A 169 -15.68 11.51 6.40
CA VAL A 169 -16.36 10.74 5.37
C VAL A 169 -17.76 11.33 5.11
N ASP A 170 -18.10 11.48 3.83
CA ASP A 170 -19.41 11.97 3.39
C ASP A 170 -20.44 10.84 3.23
N LEU A 171 -19.99 9.62 2.88
CA LEU A 171 -20.83 8.43 2.69
C LEU A 171 -20.16 7.19 3.30
N ALA A 172 -20.87 6.47 4.16
CA ALA A 172 -20.52 5.13 4.60
C ALA A 172 -21.71 4.22 4.31
N LEU A 173 -21.60 3.38 3.28
CA LEU A 173 -22.72 2.62 2.73
C LEU A 173 -22.28 1.21 2.31
N PRO A 174 -23.23 0.27 2.18
CA PRO A 174 -22.98 -1.00 1.51
C PRO A 174 -22.33 -0.83 0.13
N ALA A 175 -21.45 -1.76 -0.24
CA ALA A 175 -20.73 -1.73 -1.52
C ALA A 175 -21.68 -1.63 -2.73
N ALA A 176 -22.82 -2.34 -2.67
CA ALA A 176 -23.84 -2.33 -3.72
C ALA A 176 -24.52 -0.96 -3.91
N GLU A 177 -24.56 -0.12 -2.87
CA GLU A 177 -25.21 1.20 -2.90
C GLU A 177 -24.23 2.33 -3.21
N LEU A 178 -22.95 2.14 -2.87
CA LEU A 178 -21.92 3.16 -2.98
C LEU A 178 -21.75 3.73 -4.40
N GLY A 179 -21.74 2.86 -5.42
CA GLY A 179 -21.54 3.29 -6.82
C GLY A 179 -22.56 4.33 -7.27
N ALA A 180 -23.85 4.04 -7.07
CA ALA A 180 -24.94 4.95 -7.39
C ALA A 180 -24.91 6.20 -6.51
N ALA A 181 -24.65 6.04 -5.21
CA ALA A 181 -24.66 7.13 -4.25
C ALA A 181 -23.56 8.17 -4.53
N VAL A 182 -22.33 7.72 -4.83
CA VAL A 182 -21.20 8.61 -5.18
C VAL A 182 -21.47 9.37 -6.48
N MET A 183 -21.98 8.69 -7.51
CA MET A 183 -22.30 9.32 -8.80
C MET A 183 -23.37 10.40 -8.65
N ARG A 184 -24.47 10.09 -7.95
CA ARG A 184 -25.51 11.06 -7.61
C ARG A 184 -24.94 12.21 -6.78
N LEU A 185 -24.09 11.85 -5.81
CA LEU A 185 -23.20 12.68 -4.99
C LEU A 185 -22.65 13.89 -5.76
N LEU A 186 -21.83 13.52 -6.73
CA LEU A 186 -21.06 14.42 -7.58
C LEU A 186 -21.96 15.26 -8.51
N ARG A 187 -23.00 14.65 -9.09
CA ARG A 187 -23.94 15.34 -10.00
C ARG A 187 -24.67 16.50 -9.32
N VAL A 188 -25.08 16.34 -8.06
CA VAL A 188 -25.95 17.33 -7.37
C VAL A 188 -25.19 18.37 -6.56
N ARG A 189 -23.85 18.37 -6.51
CA ARG A 189 -23.03 19.37 -5.80
C ARG A 189 -22.81 20.61 -6.69
N PRO A 190 -23.56 21.73 -6.49
CA PRO A 190 -23.55 22.85 -7.41
C PRO A 190 -22.41 23.85 -7.13
N HIS A 191 -21.92 23.90 -5.89
CA HIS A 191 -20.79 24.73 -5.50
C HIS A 191 -19.61 23.87 -5.09
N ARG A 192 -18.51 24.06 -5.80
CA ARG A 192 -17.25 23.34 -5.63
C ARG A 192 -16.19 24.40 -5.38
N PRO A 193 -16.00 24.83 -4.12
CA PRO A 193 -15.07 25.91 -3.80
C PRO A 193 -13.67 25.50 -4.29
N GLU A 194 -12.99 26.44 -4.92
CA GLU A 194 -11.64 26.20 -5.41
C GLU A 194 -10.72 25.97 -4.19
N PRO A 195 -10.03 24.83 -4.11
CA PRO A 195 -9.17 24.56 -2.97
C PRO A 195 -7.96 25.50 -3.00
N PRO A 196 -7.33 25.76 -1.85
CA PRO A 196 -6.05 26.50 -1.81
C PRO A 196 -5.02 25.82 -2.73
N PRO A 197 -3.96 26.50 -3.19
CA PRO A 197 -2.91 25.84 -3.97
C PRO A 197 -2.31 24.65 -3.18
N PRO A 198 -1.97 23.53 -3.85
CA PRO A 198 -1.33 22.39 -3.16
C PRO A 198 -0.07 22.82 -2.42
N ALA A 199 0.18 22.22 -1.25
CA ALA A 199 1.42 22.44 -0.55
C ALA A 199 2.61 21.91 -1.38
N GLU A 200 3.80 22.47 -1.13
CA GLU A 200 5.01 22.04 -1.84
C GLU A 200 5.32 20.56 -1.59
N LEU A 201 5.11 20.09 -0.35
CA LEU A 201 5.26 18.68 0.02
C LEU A 201 4.29 17.78 -0.76
N ASP A 202 3.03 18.17 -0.96
CA ASP A 202 2.07 17.35 -1.71
C ASP A 202 2.50 17.15 -3.18
N ARG A 203 3.07 18.21 -3.79
CA ARG A 203 3.63 18.14 -5.14
C ARG A 203 4.87 17.25 -5.20
N LEU A 204 5.73 17.36 -4.19
CA LEU A 204 6.92 16.55 -4.04
C LEU A 204 6.58 15.06 -3.93
N GLU A 205 5.56 14.73 -3.14
CA GLU A 205 5.03 13.38 -3.00
C GLU A 205 4.52 12.85 -4.34
N LEU A 206 3.74 13.64 -5.08
CA LEU A 206 3.25 13.27 -6.40
C LEU A 206 4.38 13.08 -7.43
N ASP A 207 5.45 13.88 -7.36
CA ASP A 207 6.63 13.72 -8.21
C ASP A 207 7.31 12.37 -7.98
N MET A 208 7.44 11.95 -6.72
CA MET A 208 7.99 10.63 -6.35
C MET A 208 7.10 9.49 -6.80
N ASP A 209 5.79 9.58 -6.55
CA ASP A 209 4.81 8.58 -6.99
C ASP A 209 4.89 8.40 -8.51
N ALA A 210 5.11 9.49 -9.24
CA ALA A 210 5.29 9.51 -10.69
C ALA A 210 6.69 9.10 -11.18
N GLY A 211 7.60 8.72 -10.26
CA GLY A 211 8.97 8.33 -10.59
C GLY A 211 9.81 9.45 -11.19
N ARG A 212 9.42 10.72 -11.00
CA ARG A 212 10.23 11.86 -11.45
C ARG A 212 11.44 11.99 -10.53
N HIS A 213 12.58 12.37 -11.10
CA HIS A 213 13.79 12.64 -10.31
C HIS A 213 13.54 13.83 -9.38
N VAL A 214 13.41 13.53 -8.10
CA VAL A 214 13.38 14.53 -7.05
C VAL A 214 14.79 14.73 -6.51
N VAL A 215 15.23 15.99 -6.43
CA VAL A 215 16.50 16.34 -5.79
C VAL A 215 16.37 16.03 -4.30
N HIS A 216 17.23 15.13 -3.80
CA HIS A 216 17.15 14.56 -2.44
C HIS A 216 17.14 15.64 -1.34
N ASP A 217 17.78 16.79 -1.60
CA ASP A 217 17.81 17.92 -0.67
C ASP A 217 16.42 18.40 -0.27
N ARG A 218 15.42 18.34 -1.17
CA ARG A 218 14.09 18.91 -0.89
C ARG A 218 13.36 18.20 0.24
N ILE A 219 13.47 16.88 0.39
CA ILE A 219 12.87 16.19 1.53
C ILE A 219 13.63 16.55 2.80
N ALA A 220 14.96 16.45 2.76
CA ALA A 220 15.81 16.67 3.92
C ALA A 220 15.66 18.09 4.50
N THR A 221 15.35 19.07 3.66
CA THR A 221 15.08 20.46 4.09
C THR A 221 13.65 20.72 4.52
N SER A 222 12.69 19.88 4.13
CA SER A 222 11.26 20.14 4.29
C SER A 222 10.54 19.18 5.25
N ALA A 223 11.23 18.17 5.78
CA ALA A 223 10.67 17.19 6.70
C ALA A 223 11.64 16.84 7.83
N GLU A 224 11.11 16.52 9.01
CA GLU A 224 11.91 16.18 10.19
C GLU A 224 12.39 14.71 10.14
N PRO A 225 13.66 14.41 10.45
CA PRO A 225 14.13 13.03 10.55
C PRO A 225 13.37 12.24 11.63
N SER A 226 12.92 11.02 11.33
CA SER A 226 12.15 10.21 12.29
C SER A 226 13.01 9.33 13.19
N GLY A 227 14.29 9.14 12.85
CA GLY A 227 15.17 8.16 13.50
C GLY A 227 14.89 6.71 13.08
N LEU A 228 13.96 6.48 12.15
CA LEU A 228 13.63 5.16 11.61
C LEU A 228 14.31 4.94 10.25
N THR A 229 14.42 3.67 9.85
CA THR A 229 14.96 3.27 8.54
C THR A 229 13.87 2.67 7.67
N CYS A 230 13.98 2.90 6.36
CA CYS A 230 13.04 2.40 5.38
C CYS A 230 13.29 0.90 5.14
N PRO A 231 12.30 0.01 5.31
CA PRO A 231 12.46 -1.42 5.05
C PRO A 231 12.89 -1.74 3.62
N ASP A 232 12.39 -0.98 2.63
CA ASP A 232 12.65 -1.26 1.21
C ASP A 232 14.05 -0.87 0.72
N CYS A 233 14.69 0.13 1.35
CA CYS A 233 15.98 0.65 0.86
C CYS A 233 17.03 0.91 1.94
N SER A 234 16.71 0.64 3.20
CA SER A 234 17.56 0.90 4.37
C SER A 234 17.99 2.37 4.56
N GLY A 235 17.35 3.30 3.84
CA GLY A 235 17.62 4.74 3.94
C GLY A 235 16.88 5.39 5.11
N PRO A 236 17.28 6.61 5.53
CA PRO A 236 16.60 7.34 6.60
C PRO A 236 15.17 7.68 6.20
N LEU A 237 14.24 7.57 7.16
CA LEU A 237 12.86 8.02 7.04
C LEU A 237 12.70 9.42 7.64
N PHE A 238 11.84 10.20 6.99
CA PHE A 238 11.44 11.54 7.41
C PHE A 238 9.95 11.56 7.68
N THR A 239 9.55 12.31 8.69
CA THR A 239 8.16 12.46 9.12
C THR A 239 7.43 13.42 8.19
N MET A 240 6.28 12.99 7.68
CA MET A 240 5.40 13.75 6.79
C MET A 240 4.07 14.05 7.49
N ALA A 241 3.46 15.20 7.14
CA ALA A 241 2.11 15.59 7.55
C ALA A 241 1.85 15.45 9.07
N GLY A 242 2.77 15.92 9.92
CA GLY A 242 2.54 16.05 11.36
C GLY A 242 2.67 14.76 12.18
N GLY A 243 3.42 13.75 11.71
CA GLY A 243 3.75 12.56 12.53
C GLY A 243 3.14 11.24 12.07
N VAL A 244 2.23 11.27 11.09
CA VAL A 244 1.39 10.11 10.75
C VAL A 244 1.95 9.30 9.58
N ARG A 245 2.83 9.88 8.79
CA ARG A 245 3.40 9.27 7.58
C ARG A 245 4.91 9.42 7.56
N TYR A 246 5.58 8.50 6.87
CA TYR A 246 7.03 8.47 6.74
C TYR A 246 7.42 8.34 5.27
N ARG A 247 8.50 9.01 4.88
CA ARG A 247 9.04 8.91 3.52
C ARG A 247 10.56 8.88 3.53
N CYS A 248 11.16 8.03 2.70
CA CYS A 248 12.62 7.99 2.55
C CYS A 248 13.10 8.87 1.39
N LEU A 249 14.42 9.09 1.28
CA LEU A 249 15.00 9.90 0.19
C LEU A 249 14.78 9.31 -1.21
N VAL A 250 14.64 7.98 -1.32
CA VAL A 250 14.30 7.31 -2.59
C VAL A 250 12.84 7.57 -2.97
N GLY A 251 11.98 7.83 -1.98
CA GLY A 251 10.56 8.16 -2.13
C GLY A 251 9.60 7.06 -1.69
N HIS A 252 10.09 5.93 -1.14
CA HIS A 252 9.23 4.93 -0.49
C HIS A 252 8.45 5.59 0.65
N ALA A 253 7.14 5.36 0.68
CA ALA A 253 6.24 5.96 1.66
C ALA A 253 5.61 4.88 2.54
N TRP A 254 5.38 5.23 3.80
CA TRP A 254 4.81 4.33 4.81
C TRP A 254 3.87 5.08 5.75
N THR A 255 2.73 4.50 6.06
CA THR A 255 1.96 4.81 7.25
C THR A 255 2.64 4.20 8.48
N ALA A 256 2.31 4.70 9.67
CA ALA A 256 2.86 4.16 10.91
C ALA A 256 2.48 2.68 11.11
N GLU A 257 1.25 2.30 10.77
CA GLU A 257 0.76 0.93 10.93
C GLU A 257 1.44 -0.02 9.96
N ALA A 258 1.52 0.34 8.66
CA ALA A 258 2.22 -0.46 7.66
C ALA A 258 3.72 -0.61 7.98
N LEU A 259 4.37 0.47 8.43
CA LEU A 259 5.78 0.43 8.81
C LEU A 259 6.04 -0.53 9.98
N LEU A 260 5.17 -0.54 10.99
CA LEU A 260 5.30 -1.43 12.14
C LEU A 260 5.10 -2.90 11.74
N VAL A 261 4.15 -3.17 10.86
CA VAL A 261 3.93 -4.51 10.30
C VAL A 261 5.15 -4.98 9.52
N GLU A 262 5.72 -4.13 8.66
CA GLU A 262 6.90 -4.49 7.87
C GLU A 262 8.14 -4.66 8.74
N GLN A 263 8.33 -3.82 9.78
CA GLN A 263 9.41 -4.05 10.75
C GLN A 263 9.30 -5.41 11.44
N SER A 264 8.07 -5.88 11.71
CA SER A 264 7.87 -7.21 12.27
C SER A 264 8.30 -8.32 11.30
N VAL A 265 8.07 -8.12 9.99
CA VAL A 265 8.52 -9.02 8.93
C VAL A 265 10.05 -9.03 8.83
N GLU A 266 10.70 -7.85 8.91
CA GLU A 266 12.16 -7.75 8.92
C GLU A 266 12.81 -8.44 10.12
N VAL A 267 12.22 -8.30 11.32
CA VAL A 267 12.68 -9.03 12.51
C VAL A 267 12.58 -10.53 12.29
N GLU A 268 11.48 -11.03 11.70
CA GLU A 268 11.32 -12.45 11.40
C GLU A 268 12.39 -12.96 10.41
N LYS A 269 12.64 -12.21 9.33
CA LYS A 269 13.71 -12.53 8.35
C LYS A 269 15.09 -12.58 9.00
N ALA A 270 15.40 -11.62 9.87
CA ALA A 270 16.67 -11.57 10.60
C ALA A 270 16.84 -12.78 11.52
N LEU A 271 15.79 -13.17 12.23
CA LEU A 271 15.79 -14.35 13.10
C LEU A 271 16.03 -15.64 12.30
N TRP A 272 15.36 -15.82 11.16
CA TRP A 272 15.62 -16.97 10.27
C TRP A 272 17.05 -16.98 9.72
N THR A 273 17.59 -15.80 9.40
CA THR A 273 18.99 -15.67 8.98
C THR A 273 19.96 -16.07 10.08
N ALA A 274 19.68 -15.69 11.34
CA ALA A 274 20.46 -16.09 12.50
C ALA A 274 20.38 -17.60 12.76
N VAL A 275 19.18 -18.21 12.66
CA VAL A 275 19.01 -19.67 12.76
C VAL A 275 19.86 -20.39 11.72
N ARG A 276 19.80 -19.98 10.44
CA ARG A 276 20.62 -20.57 9.38
C ARG A 276 22.12 -20.45 9.68
N ALA A 277 22.58 -19.29 10.13
CA ALA A 277 23.98 -19.07 10.47
C ALA A 277 24.43 -19.95 11.64
N LEU A 278 23.58 -20.15 12.65
CA LEU A 278 23.86 -21.03 13.79
C LEU A 278 23.93 -22.51 13.36
N ASP A 279 23.02 -22.96 12.49
CA ASP A 279 23.06 -24.32 11.92
C ASP A 279 24.35 -24.56 11.11
N GLU A 280 24.80 -23.55 10.35
CA GLU A 280 26.06 -23.61 9.60
C GLU A 280 27.27 -23.69 10.54
N LYS A 281 27.26 -22.94 11.65
CA LYS A 281 28.32 -22.99 12.66
C LYS A 281 28.32 -24.31 13.42
N GLU A 282 27.17 -24.88 13.76
CA GLU A 282 27.06 -26.21 14.37
C GLU A 282 27.73 -27.26 13.48
N ARG A 283 27.38 -27.30 12.19
CA ARG A 283 27.96 -28.24 11.23
C ARG A 283 29.46 -28.05 11.03
N LEU A 284 29.93 -26.80 11.06
CA LEU A 284 31.36 -26.52 10.96
C LEU A 284 32.11 -26.99 12.20
N ALA A 285 31.58 -26.69 13.39
CA ALA A 285 32.17 -27.13 14.66
C ALA A 285 32.22 -28.66 14.75
N ASP A 286 31.17 -29.35 14.28
CA ASP A 286 31.13 -30.82 14.20
C ASP A 286 32.25 -31.39 13.32
N ARG A 287 32.49 -30.80 12.14
CA ARG A 287 33.61 -31.19 11.26
C ARG A 287 34.97 -30.94 11.91
N MET A 288 35.14 -29.79 12.56
CA MET A 288 36.40 -29.42 13.20
C MET A 288 36.70 -30.29 14.43
N ALA A 289 35.67 -30.72 15.16
CA ALA A 289 35.80 -31.69 16.25
C ALA A 289 36.28 -33.03 15.70
N ALA A 290 35.61 -33.56 14.67
CA ALA A 290 36.00 -34.81 14.02
C ALA A 290 37.44 -34.75 13.48
N ASP A 291 37.83 -33.68 12.79
CA ASP A 291 39.20 -33.52 12.28
C ASP A 291 40.26 -33.47 13.41
N ALA A 292 39.93 -32.87 14.56
CA ALA A 292 40.81 -32.84 15.73
C ALA A 292 40.94 -34.23 16.37
N GLU A 293 39.84 -34.99 16.47
CA GLU A 293 39.86 -36.39 16.94
C GLU A 293 40.75 -37.26 16.06
N HIS A 294 40.66 -37.12 14.72
CA HIS A 294 41.51 -37.87 13.79
C HIS A 294 43.01 -37.54 13.93
N ARG A 295 43.36 -36.34 14.43
CA ARG A 295 44.74 -35.93 14.71
C ARG A 295 45.21 -36.28 16.11
N GLY A 296 44.32 -36.75 16.99
CA GLY A 296 44.62 -37.04 18.40
C GLY A 296 44.70 -35.80 19.29
N ASP A 297 44.11 -34.67 18.86
CA ASP A 297 44.10 -33.42 19.62
C ASP A 297 42.83 -33.30 20.48
N ASP A 298 42.73 -34.12 21.54
CA ASP A 298 41.51 -34.27 22.36
C ASP A 298 40.98 -32.95 22.94
N LEU A 299 41.88 -32.05 23.37
CA LEU A 299 41.48 -30.76 23.93
C LEU A 299 40.82 -29.85 22.88
N ILE A 300 41.28 -29.92 21.63
CA ILE A 300 40.71 -29.16 20.52
C ILE A 300 39.38 -29.78 20.09
N ALA A 301 39.31 -31.11 20.04
CA ALA A 301 38.07 -31.84 19.75
C ALA A 301 36.96 -31.49 20.74
N HIS A 302 37.24 -31.54 22.05
CA HIS A 302 36.29 -31.16 23.10
C HIS A 302 35.81 -29.72 22.97
N ARG A 303 36.72 -28.77 22.69
CA ARG A 303 36.35 -27.37 22.50
C ARG A 303 35.36 -27.18 21.35
N PHE A 304 35.56 -27.85 20.22
CA PHE A 304 34.64 -27.76 19.09
C PHE A 304 33.31 -28.48 19.34
N ALA A 305 33.33 -29.58 20.10
CA ALA A 305 32.10 -30.26 20.54
C ALA A 305 31.25 -29.37 21.47
N ASP A 306 31.87 -28.60 22.37
CA ASP A 306 31.17 -27.63 23.22
C ASP A 306 30.56 -26.50 22.39
N GLN A 307 31.33 -25.91 21.47
CA GLN A 307 30.83 -24.88 20.55
C GLN A 307 29.66 -25.37 19.70
N ARG A 308 29.70 -26.62 19.22
CA ARG A 308 28.58 -27.26 18.53
C ARG A 308 27.32 -27.26 19.40
N GLY A 309 27.44 -27.67 20.67
CA GLY A 309 26.33 -27.67 21.63
C GLY A 309 25.75 -26.27 21.87
N GLU A 310 26.60 -25.26 22.03
CA GLU A 310 26.17 -23.86 22.19
C GLU A 310 25.39 -23.35 20.97
N HIS A 311 25.88 -23.64 19.75
CA HIS A 311 25.24 -23.21 18.51
C HIS A 311 23.88 -23.90 18.28
N ALA A 312 23.82 -25.21 18.54
CA ALA A 312 22.57 -25.97 18.46
C ALA A 312 21.51 -25.44 19.43
N HIS A 313 21.89 -25.18 20.69
CA HIS A 313 20.98 -24.63 21.69
C HIS A 313 20.45 -23.25 21.29
N ALA A 314 21.32 -22.35 20.83
CA ALA A 314 20.92 -21.02 20.38
C ALA A 314 19.94 -21.11 19.19
N ALA A 315 20.18 -21.99 18.23
CA ALA A 315 19.28 -22.20 17.09
C ALA A 315 17.90 -22.69 17.54
N GLU A 316 17.84 -23.61 18.51
CA GLU A 316 16.59 -24.14 19.06
C GLU A 316 15.75 -23.04 19.73
N VAL A 317 16.38 -22.19 20.54
CA VAL A 317 15.70 -21.07 21.22
C VAL A 317 15.07 -20.11 20.19
N LEU A 318 15.81 -19.74 19.14
CA LEU A 318 15.29 -18.85 18.11
C LEU A 318 14.14 -19.49 17.32
N ARG A 319 14.21 -20.79 17.03
CA ARG A 319 13.11 -21.51 16.35
C ARG A 319 11.83 -21.53 17.18
N LYS A 320 11.93 -21.77 18.50
CA LYS A 320 10.76 -21.74 19.39
C LYS A 320 10.06 -20.38 19.34
N LEU A 321 10.83 -19.30 19.46
CA LEU A 321 10.33 -17.93 19.39
C LEU A 321 9.64 -17.62 18.04
N LEU A 322 10.17 -18.14 16.93
CA LEU A 322 9.56 -18.01 15.60
C LEU A 322 8.23 -18.78 15.48
N VAL A 323 8.13 -19.97 16.07
CA VAL A 323 6.90 -20.78 16.05
C VAL A 323 5.81 -20.16 16.91
N GLU A 324 6.13 -19.72 18.13
CA GLU A 324 5.20 -19.08 19.05
C GLU A 324 4.60 -17.80 18.45
N ARG A 325 5.43 -16.93 17.86
CA ARG A 325 4.97 -15.72 17.17
C ARG A 325 4.02 -15.98 16.01
N ARG A 326 4.20 -17.10 15.29
CA ARG A 326 3.34 -17.47 14.17
C ARG A 326 1.97 -17.93 14.64
N ALA A 327 1.90 -18.63 15.78
CA ALA A 327 0.63 -19.04 16.39
C ALA A 327 -0.21 -17.82 16.81
N GLU A 328 0.41 -16.85 17.48
CA GLU A 328 -0.27 -15.60 17.91
C GLU A 328 -0.80 -14.76 16.74
N ARG A 329 -0.15 -14.81 15.57
CA ARG A 329 -0.60 -14.12 14.35
C ARG A 329 -1.75 -14.81 13.62
N SER A 330 -1.95 -16.12 13.81
CA SER A 330 -3.01 -16.85 13.13
C SER A 330 -4.36 -16.76 13.86
N GLU A 331 -4.36 -16.25 15.10
CA GLU A 331 -5.53 -16.08 15.96
C GLU A 331 -6.10 -14.64 15.96
N ARG A 332 -5.42 -13.69 15.29
CA ARG A 332 -5.83 -12.28 15.16
C ARG A 332 -6.26 -11.97 13.73
#